data_AF-A0A804PB32-F1
#
_entry.id   AF-A0A804PB32-F1
#
_cell.length_a   1.000
_cell.length_b   1.000
_cell.length_c   1.000
_cell.angle_alpha   90.00
_cell.angle_beta   90.00
_cell.angle_gamma   90.00
#
_symmetry.space_group_name_H-M   'P 1'
#
loop_
_entity.id
_entity.type
_entity.pdbx_description
1 polymer ?
#
loop_
_entity_poly.entity_id
_entity_poly.type
_entity_poly.pdbx_seq_one_letter_code
_entity_poly.pdbx_strand_id
1 'polypeptide(L)' 'MKKIEDNNTLVFIVDLKADKKIKAAVKKMYDIQAKKVNTLIRPDGKKKAYVKLLMHGRRL' A
#
# COMPACT_ATOMS: atom_id res chain seq x y z
N MET A 1 2.49 -14.88 -11.65
CA MET A 1 2.21 -13.51 -11.16
C MET A 1 0.70 -13.16 -11.07
N LYS A 2 -0.24 -14.12 -11.08
CA LYS A 2 -1.69 -13.82 -11.13
C LYS A 2 -2.27 -13.14 -9.88
N LYS A 3 -1.66 -13.31 -8.70
CA LYS A 3 -2.21 -12.79 -7.43
C LYS A 3 -2.19 -11.25 -7.30
N ILE A 4 -1.35 -10.54 -8.07
CA ILE A 4 -1.29 -9.07 -8.03
C ILE A 4 -2.52 -8.45 -8.69
N GLU A 5 -2.95 -9.02 -9.82
CA GLU A 5 -4.08 -8.53 -10.62
C GLU A 5 -5.40 -8.63 -9.83
N ASP A 6 -5.63 -9.73 -9.11
CA ASP A 6 -6.89 -9.94 -8.38
C ASP A 6 -7.06 -9.00 -7.18
N ASN A 7 -5.96 -8.67 -6.48
CA ASN A 7 -6.05 -7.98 -5.20
C ASN A 7 -5.73 -6.49 -5.25
N ASN A 8 -5.16 -5.99 -6.36
CA ASN A 8 -4.75 -4.58 -6.50
C ASN A 8 -4.05 -4.07 -5.23
N THR A 9 -3.20 -4.90 -4.62
CA THR A 9 -2.57 -4.62 -3.32
C THR A 9 -1.07 -4.72 -3.47
N LEU A 10 -0.38 -3.62 -3.20
CA LEU A 10 1.08 -3.56 -3.13
C LEU A 10 1.54 -3.73 -1.69
N VAL A 11 2.70 -4.35 -1.49
CA VAL A 11 3.28 -4.58 -0.16
C VAL A 11 4.60 -3.85 -0.07
N PHE A 12 4.72 -2.98 0.94
CA PHE A 12 5.94 -2.20 1.19
C PHE A 12 6.50 -2.53 2.58
N ILE A 13 7.83 -2.47 2.71
CA ILE A 13 8.48 -2.36 4.02
C ILE A 13 8.66 -0.87 4.29
N VAL A 14 8.21 -0.42 5.46
CA VAL A 14 8.23 0.98 5.85
C VAL A 14 8.91 1.12 7.21
N ASP A 15 9.32 2.35 7.54
CA ASP A 15 9.83 2.68 8.87
C ASP A 15 8.78 2.36 9.96
N LEU A 16 9.21 1.92 11.14
CA LEU A 16 8.29 1.53 12.23
C LEU A 16 7.36 2.68 12.65
N LYS A 17 7.86 3.92 12.60
CA LYS A 17 7.10 5.14 12.95
C LYS A 17 6.24 5.64 11.79
N ALA A 18 6.36 5.08 10.60
CA ALA A 18 5.50 5.42 9.48
C ALA A 18 4.08 4.85 9.69
N ASP A 19 3.08 5.71 9.54
CA ASP A 19 1.67 5.32 9.62
C ASP A 19 0.83 6.16 8.64
N LYS A 20 0.23 7.28 9.11
CA LYS A 20 -0.60 8.17 8.30
C LYS A 20 0.10 8.75 7.05
N LYS A 21 1.44 8.84 7.06
CA LYS A 21 2.25 9.36 5.94
C LYS A 21 2.43 8.37 4.78
N ILE A 22 2.14 7.07 4.97
CA ILE A 22 2.36 6.02 3.96
C ILE A 22 1.54 6.30 2.69
N LYS A 23 0.26 6.68 2.82
CA LYS A 23 -0.60 7.01 1.66
C LYS A 23 -0.02 8.15 0.82
N ALA A 24 0.43 9.22 1.48
CA ALA A 24 1.00 10.38 0.80
C ALA A 24 2.33 10.04 0.14
N ALA A 25 3.19 9.26 0.80
CA ALA A 25 4.46 8.81 0.25
C ALA A 25 4.26 7.93 -1.00
N VAL A 26 3.33 6.98 -0.94
CA VAL A 26 2.98 6.13 -2.11
C VAL A 26 2.46 6.98 -3.26
N LYS A 27 1.56 7.93 -3.00
CA LYS A 27 1.05 8.85 -4.02
C LYS A 27 2.19 9.69 -4.61
N LYS A 28 3.10 10.22 -3.79
CA LYS A 28 4.21 11.06 -4.26
C LYS A 28 5.24 10.28 -5.09
N MET A 29 5.56 9.03 -4.71
CA MET A 29 6.60 8.24 -5.36
C MET A 29 6.14 7.58 -6.66
N TYR A 30 4.87 7.17 -6.73
CA TYR A 30 4.38 6.35 -7.84
C TYR A 30 3.20 6.98 -8.59
N ASP A 31 2.69 8.14 -8.14
CA ASP A 31 1.44 8.75 -8.63
C ASP A 31 0.21 7.81 -8.55
N ILE A 32 0.24 6.88 -7.60
CA ILE A 32 -0.85 5.91 -7.39
C ILE A 32 -1.72 6.36 -6.22
N GLN A 33 -3.03 6.34 -6.43
CA GLN A 33 -3.99 6.54 -5.34
C GLN A 33 -4.21 5.25 -4.56
N ALA A 34 -4.07 5.30 -3.24
CA ALA A 34 -4.34 4.19 -2.34
C ALA A 34 -5.76 4.29 -1.75
N LYS A 35 -6.60 3.29 -2.02
CA LYS A 35 -7.94 3.15 -1.41
C LYS A 35 -7.83 2.90 0.10
N LYS A 36 -6.99 1.95 0.51
CA LYS A 36 -6.80 1.57 1.92
C LYS A 36 -5.35 1.17 2.17
N VAL A 37 -4.85 1.46 3.37
CA VAL A 37 -3.54 0.99 3.83
C VAL A 37 -3.74 0.30 5.16
N ASN A 38 -3.21 -0.92 5.29
CA ASN A 38 -3.11 -1.65 6.55
C ASN A 38 -1.63 -1.90 6.84
N THR A 39 -1.24 -1.85 8.10
CA THR A 39 0.14 -2.17 8.50
C THR A 39 0.16 -3.27 9.54
N LEU A 40 1.20 -4.10 9.50
CA LEU A 40 1.55 -5.02 10.59
C LEU A 40 3.04 -4.89 10.89
N ILE A 41 3.41 -5.02 12.16
CA ILE A 41 4.80 -5.17 12.57
C ILE A 41 5.10 -6.66 12.55
N ARG A 42 6.16 -7.05 11.85
CA ARG A 42 6.60 -8.43 11.76
C ARG A 42 7.47 -8.81 12.97
N PRO A 43 7.65 -10.11 13.26
CA PRO A 43 8.54 -10.57 14.33
C PRO A 43 10.01 -10.12 14.16
N ASP A 44 10.45 -9.83 12.93
CA ASP A 44 11.79 -9.30 12.64
C ASP A 44 11.92 -7.78 12.91
N GLY A 45 10.91 -7.16 13.54
CA GLY A 45 10.87 -5.74 13.86
C GLY A 45 10.51 -4.84 12.68
N LYS A 46 10.43 -5.35 11.44
CA LYS A 46 10.10 -4.52 10.27
C LYS A 46 8.59 -4.30 10.14
N LYS A 47 8.19 -3.09 9.75
CA LYS A 47 6.78 -2.79 9.48
C LYS A 47 6.46 -3.09 8.01
N LYS A 48 5.47 -3.96 7.79
CA LYS A 48 4.93 -4.27 6.48
C LYS A 48 3.61 -3.53 6.27
N ALA A 49 3.51 -2.76 5.18
CA ALA A 49 2.32 -2.03 4.77
C ALA A 49 1.68 -2.69 3.54
N TYR A 50 0.40 -3.03 3.64
CA TYR A 50 -0.45 -3.50 2.55
C TYR A 50 -1.26 -2.33 2.03
N VAL A 51 -0.98 -1.91 0.81
CA VAL A 51 -1.56 -0.73 0.16
C VAL A 51 -2.50 -1.20 -0.94
N LYS A 52 -3.80 -1.17 -0.67
CA LYS A 52 -4.83 -1.45 -1.66
C LYS A 52 -4.98 -0.24 -2.56
N LEU A 53 -4.67 -0.42 -3.83
CA LEU A 53 -4.76 0.60 -4.86
C LEU A 53 -6.21 0.93 -5.15
N LEU A 54 -6.46 2.19 -5.44
CA LEU A 54 -7.68 2.62 -6.09
C LEU A 54 -7.46 2.39 -7.59
N MET A 55 -8.10 1.37 -8.16
CA MET A 55 -8.16 1.32 -9.62
C MET A 55 -8.89 2.58 -10.08
N HIS A 56 -8.29 3.29 -11.04
CA HIS A 56 -8.95 4.37 -11.75
C HIS A 56 -10.29 3.81 -12.20
N GLY A 57 -11.38 4.39 -11.68
CA GLY A 57 -12.69 3.78 -11.80
C GLY A 57 -12.93 3.40 -13.25
N ARG A 58 -13.32 2.14 -13.48
CA ARG A 58 -14.29 1.87 -14.53
C ARG A 58 -15.47 2.79 -14.23
N ARG A 59 -15.43 3.99 -14.79
CA ARG A 59 -16.57 4.85 -15.01
C ARG A 59 -17.39 4.07 -16.04
N LEU A 60 -18.33 3.27 -15.53
CA LEU A 60 -19.49 2.89 -16.31
C LEU A 60 -20.33 4.16 -16.53
#